data_AF-I0R6L0-F1
#
_entry.id   AF-I0R6L0-F1
#
_cell.length_a   1.000
_cell.length_b   1.000
_cell.length_c   1.000
_cell.angle_alpha   90.00
_cell.angle_beta   90.00
_cell.angle_gamma   90.00
#
_symmetry.space_group_name_H-M   'P 1'
#
loop_
_entity.id
_entity.type
_entity.pdbx_description
1 polymer ?
#
loop_
_entity_poly.entity_id
_entity_poly.type
_entity_poly.pdbx_seq_one_letter_code
_entity_poly.pdbx_strand_id
1 'polypeptide(L)'
;PENQMTYMYTFIVTNMESSPEYLIKFYCKRGLMENFIKESKTGFDFASVSSHTRIVNANRLQIHALAYNIFNWFRRLALSENMRKQRIDTVRLKLLKVAAKAIRSARYMTFKLYSSCPYKDEFYNTLSNISKLCIQLE
;
A
#
# COMPACT_ATOMS: atom_id res chain seq x y z
N PRO A 1 -14.10 -23.39 8.20
CA PRO A 1 -14.94 -22.41 8.94
C PRO A 1 -15.72 -23.15 10.03
N GLU A 2 -15.79 -22.62 11.25
CA GLU A 2 -16.67 -23.19 12.30
C GLU A 2 -18.13 -23.18 11.79
N ASN A 3 -18.86 -24.27 12.04
CA ASN A 3 -20.27 -24.51 11.68
C ASN A 3 -20.60 -24.99 10.24
N GLN A 4 -19.70 -25.67 9.54
CA GLN A 4 -20.07 -26.44 8.34
C GLN A 4 -20.35 -27.90 8.69
N MET A 5 -21.53 -28.41 8.31
CA MET A 5 -21.90 -29.84 8.48
C MET A 5 -21.10 -30.77 7.54
N THR A 6 -20.53 -30.23 6.46
CA THR A 6 -19.69 -30.94 5.50
C THR A 6 -18.23 -30.53 5.69
N TYR A 7 -17.36 -31.50 5.97
CA TYR A 7 -15.92 -31.27 6.06
C TYR A 7 -15.37 -30.85 4.70
N MET A 8 -14.82 -29.63 4.61
CA MET A 8 -14.03 -29.20 3.46
C MET A 8 -12.58 -29.69 3.64
N TYR A 9 -12.24 -30.82 3.03
CA TYR A 9 -10.87 -31.29 2.98
C TYR A 9 -10.02 -30.37 2.10
N THR A 10 -8.88 -29.91 2.62
CA THR A 10 -7.87 -29.16 1.87
C THR A 10 -6.57 -29.93 1.91
N PHE A 11 -5.97 -30.16 0.75
CA PHE A 11 -4.67 -30.81 0.62
C PHE A 11 -3.62 -29.78 0.20
N ILE A 12 -2.46 -29.79 0.85
CA ILE A 12 -1.32 -28.92 0.51
C ILE A 12 -0.16 -29.84 0.13
N VAL A 13 0.29 -29.75 -1.12
CA VAL A 13 1.52 -30.41 -1.58
C VAL A 13 2.66 -29.42 -1.42
N THR A 14 3.72 -29.81 -0.72
CA THR A 14 4.86 -28.93 -0.43
C THR A 14 6.16 -29.70 -0.44
N ASN A 15 7.24 -29.02 -0.83
CA ASN A 15 8.62 -29.49 -0.69
C ASN A 15 9.32 -28.88 0.54
N MET A 16 8.59 -28.12 1.37
CA MET A 16 9.13 -27.53 2.59
C MET A 16 9.10 -28.53 3.73
N GLU A 17 10.25 -28.76 4.37
CA GLU A 17 10.35 -29.53 5.61
C GLU A 17 10.04 -28.61 6.80
N SER A 18 8.78 -28.61 7.25
CA SER A 18 8.31 -27.77 8.35
C SER A 18 7.09 -28.41 9.02
N SER A 19 6.71 -27.93 10.22
CA SER A 19 5.54 -28.47 10.92
C SER A 19 4.26 -28.28 10.11
N PRO A 20 3.30 -29.23 10.14
CA PRO A 20 2.02 -29.09 9.45
C PRO A 20 1.27 -27.79 9.79
N GLU A 21 1.30 -27.36 11.06
CA GLU A 21 0.65 -26.13 11.52
C GLU A 21 1.29 -24.90 10.87
N TYR A 22 2.63 -24.87 10.78
CA TYR A 22 3.34 -23.79 10.12
C TYR A 22 3.02 -23.76 8.62
N LEU A 23 3.03 -24.92 7.96
CA LEU A 23 2.73 -25.04 6.52
C LEU A 23 1.33 -24.54 6.18
N ILE A 24 0.33 -24.91 6.98
CA ILE A 24 -1.04 -24.41 6.83
C ILE A 24 -1.06 -22.88 6.98
N LYS A 25 -0.48 -22.35 8.07
CA LYS A 25 -0.42 -20.88 8.30
C LYS A 25 0.31 -20.15 7.19
N PHE A 26 1.40 -20.71 6.67
CA PHE A 26 2.15 -20.16 5.54
C PHE A 26 1.30 -20.14 4.27
N TYR A 27 0.67 -21.26 3.92
CA TYR A 27 -0.18 -21.37 2.74
C TYR A 27 -1.37 -20.41 2.81
N CYS A 28 -2.01 -20.28 3.98
CA CYS A 28 -3.12 -19.35 4.18
C CYS A 28 -2.77 -17.88 3.89
N LYS A 29 -1.49 -17.48 3.97
CA LYS A 29 -1.06 -16.13 3.57
C LYS A 29 -1.26 -15.85 2.08
N ARG A 30 -1.47 -16.87 1.23
CA ARG A 30 -1.82 -16.71 -0.19
C ARG A 30 -3.07 -15.84 -0.39
N GLY A 31 -4.05 -15.92 0.51
CA GLY A 31 -5.26 -15.08 0.44
C GLY A 31 -4.96 -13.58 0.58
N LEU A 32 -3.82 -13.21 1.18
CA LEU A 32 -3.37 -11.82 1.25
C LEU A 32 -2.94 -11.29 -0.13
N MET A 33 -2.43 -12.15 -1.01
CA MET A 33 -2.05 -11.75 -2.37
C MET A 33 -3.25 -11.23 -3.16
N GLU A 34 -4.42 -11.86 -3.00
CA GLU A 34 -5.63 -11.41 -3.68
C GLU A 34 -6.08 -10.02 -3.21
N ASN A 35 -5.88 -9.70 -1.93
CA ASN A 35 -6.10 -8.35 -1.43
C ASN A 35 -5.14 -7.33 -2.06
N PHE A 36 -3.86 -7.68 -2.27
CA PHE A 36 -2.90 -6.79 -2.95
C PHE A 36 -3.23 -6.61 -4.44
N ILE A 37 -3.64 -7.68 -5.13
CA ILE A 37 -4.10 -7.60 -6.52
C ILE A 37 -5.33 -6.70 -6.61
N LYS A 38 -6.29 -6.86 -5.70
CA LYS A 38 -7.49 -6.02 -5.63
C LYS A 38 -7.12 -4.55 -5.40
N GLU A 39 -6.27 -4.26 -4.42
CA GLU A 39 -5.77 -2.91 -4.15
C GLU A 39 -5.03 -2.30 -5.35
N SER A 40 -4.23 -3.09 -6.07
CA SER A 40 -3.51 -2.64 -7.26
C SER A 40 -4.49 -2.29 -8.41
N LYS A 41 -5.51 -3.13 -8.62
CA LYS A 41 -6.54 -2.88 -9.64
C LYS A 41 -7.40 -1.67 -9.33
N THR A 42 -7.93 -1.56 -8.11
CA THR A 42 -8.89 -0.49 -7.76
C THR A 42 -8.23 0.79 -7.29
N GLY A 43 -7.04 0.70 -6.69
CA GLY A 43 -6.35 1.83 -6.08
C GLY A 43 -5.29 2.48 -6.97
N PHE A 44 -4.78 1.75 -7.97
CA PHE A 44 -3.73 2.21 -8.89
C PHE A 44 -4.08 1.97 -10.36
N ASP A 45 -5.32 1.60 -10.67
CA ASP A 45 -5.83 1.45 -12.04
C ASP A 45 -5.00 0.50 -12.92
N PHE A 46 -4.51 -0.61 -12.38
CA PHE A 46 -3.77 -1.62 -13.15
C PHE A 46 -4.56 -2.16 -14.36
N ALA A 47 -5.89 -2.03 -14.34
CA ALA A 47 -6.77 -2.44 -15.43
C ALA A 47 -6.93 -1.39 -16.55
N SER A 48 -6.30 -0.23 -16.46
CA SER A 48 -6.42 0.89 -17.43
C SER A 48 -5.63 0.68 -18.75
N VAL A 49 -5.78 -0.50 -19.33
CA VAL A 49 -5.12 -0.94 -20.57
C VAL A 49 -5.99 -0.64 -21.80
N SER A 50 -6.11 0.62 -22.18
CA SER A 50 -6.99 1.07 -23.28
C SER A 50 -6.36 1.08 -24.68
N SER A 51 -5.07 0.78 -24.84
CA SER A 51 -4.42 0.81 -26.15
C SER A 51 -4.67 -0.49 -26.93
N HIS A 52 -4.72 -0.42 -28.26
CA HIS A 52 -4.70 -1.59 -29.13
C HIS A 52 -3.33 -2.31 -29.16
N THR A 53 -2.26 -1.64 -28.74
CA THR A 53 -0.90 -2.20 -28.77
C THR A 53 -0.53 -2.84 -27.44
N ARG A 54 -0.17 -4.14 -27.48
CA ARG A 54 0.27 -4.90 -26.30
C ARG A 54 1.45 -4.25 -25.57
N ILE A 55 2.44 -3.75 -26.31
CA ILE A 55 3.64 -3.12 -25.74
C ILE A 55 3.28 -1.87 -24.93
N VAL A 56 2.39 -1.03 -25.45
CA VAL A 56 1.92 0.18 -24.75
C VAL A 56 1.23 -0.20 -23.43
N ASN A 57 0.36 -1.20 -23.45
CA ASN A 57 -0.34 -1.67 -22.26
C ASN A 57 0.62 -2.32 -21.24
N ALA A 58 1.62 -3.07 -21.71
CA ALA A 58 2.65 -3.64 -20.84
C ALA A 58 3.48 -2.55 -20.14
N ASN A 59 3.86 -1.49 -20.86
CA ASN A 59 4.58 -0.36 -20.28
C ASN A 59 3.71 0.42 -19.29
N ARG A 60 2.43 0.65 -19.59
CA ARG A 60 1.49 1.26 -18.64
C ARG A 60 1.41 0.44 -17.35
N LEU A 61 1.24 -0.88 -17.45
CA LEU A 61 1.19 -1.76 -16.29
C LEU A 61 2.46 -1.66 -15.44
N GLN A 62 3.64 -1.57 -16.05
CA GLN A 62 4.90 -1.37 -15.33
C GLN A 62 4.94 -0.04 -14.58
N ILE A 63 4.42 1.05 -15.16
CA ILE A 63 4.32 2.36 -14.49
C ILE A 63 3.37 2.27 -13.29
N HIS A 64 2.20 1.62 -13.44
CA HIS A 64 1.28 1.41 -12.33
C HIS A 64 1.91 0.55 -11.22
N ALA A 65 2.68 -0.49 -11.59
CA ALA A 65 3.43 -1.31 -10.65
C ALA A 65 4.50 -0.49 -9.90
N LEU A 66 5.23 0.39 -10.58
CA LEU A 66 6.19 1.29 -9.96
C LEU A 66 5.49 2.24 -8.97
N ALA A 67 4.37 2.85 -9.35
CA ALA A 67 3.59 3.72 -8.47
C ALA A 67 3.09 2.96 -7.22
N TYR A 68 2.60 1.73 -7.38
CA TYR A 68 2.19 0.88 -6.25
C TYR A 68 3.36 0.58 -5.32
N ASN A 69 4.54 0.27 -5.87
CA ASN A 69 5.74 0.01 -5.08
C ASN A 69 6.24 1.24 -4.33
N ILE A 70 6.23 2.42 -4.97
CA ILE A 70 6.54 3.70 -4.30
C ILE A 70 5.58 3.92 -3.13
N PHE A 71 4.28 3.70 -3.34
CA PHE A 71 3.31 3.80 -2.25
C PHE A 71 3.55 2.77 -1.15
N ASN A 72 3.93 1.55 -1.48
CA ASN A 72 4.29 0.53 -0.49
C ASN A 72 5.50 0.92 0.34
N TRP A 73 6.52 1.55 -0.26
CA TRP A 73 7.65 2.10 0.48
C TRP A 73 7.24 3.28 1.35
N PHE A 74 6.48 4.24 0.82
CA PHE A 74 5.89 5.32 1.61
C PHE A 74 5.10 4.79 2.80
N ARG A 75 4.23 3.79 2.57
CA ARG A 75 3.44 3.12 3.61
C ARG A 75 4.32 2.50 4.68
N ARG A 76 5.40 1.80 4.31
CA ARG A 76 6.28 1.12 5.28
C ARG A 76 7.21 2.07 6.03
N LEU A 77 7.71 3.09 5.35
CA LEU A 77 8.79 3.94 5.84
C LEU A 77 8.28 5.23 6.50
N ALA A 78 7.22 5.84 5.96
CA ALA A 78 6.77 7.16 6.39
C ALA A 78 5.51 7.14 7.27
N LEU A 79 4.61 6.17 7.09
CA LEU A 79 3.36 6.13 7.87
C LEU A 79 3.57 5.59 9.30
N SER A 80 2.77 6.12 10.22
CA SER A 80 2.64 5.62 11.59
C SER A 80 2.06 4.20 11.62
N GLU A 81 2.35 3.43 12.66
CA GLU A 81 1.94 2.02 12.77
C GLU A 81 0.43 1.81 12.56
N ASN A 82 -0.39 2.71 13.10
CA ASN A 82 -1.85 2.70 12.97
C ASN A 82 -2.31 2.89 11.52
N MET A 83 -1.54 3.61 10.70
CA MET A 83 -1.87 3.87 9.30
C MET A 83 -1.25 2.85 8.32
N ARG A 84 -0.19 2.13 8.71
CA ARG A 84 0.46 1.11 7.86
C ARG A 84 -0.47 0.00 7.40
N LYS A 85 -1.52 -0.31 8.17
CA LYS A 85 -2.53 -1.33 7.85
C LYS A 85 -3.64 -0.82 6.92
N GLN A 86 -3.70 0.49 6.67
CA GLN A 86 -4.76 1.10 5.86
C GLN A 86 -4.50 0.88 4.36
N ARG A 87 -5.61 0.77 3.61
CA ARG A 87 -5.57 0.69 2.15
C ARG A 87 -5.27 2.06 1.53
N ILE A 88 -4.76 2.07 0.30
CA ILE A 88 -4.45 3.29 -0.45
C ILE A 88 -5.59 4.30 -0.45
N ASP A 89 -6.85 3.89 -0.65
CA ASP A 89 -7.95 4.84 -0.73
C ASP A 89 -8.15 5.62 0.57
N THR A 90 -8.00 4.94 1.71
CA THR A 90 -8.05 5.57 3.03
C THR A 90 -6.87 6.51 3.22
N VAL A 91 -5.65 6.07 2.88
CA VAL A 91 -4.45 6.91 3.00
C VAL A 91 -4.56 8.14 2.09
N ARG A 92 -5.08 7.96 0.88
CA ARG A 92 -5.34 9.04 -0.08
C ARG A 92 -6.33 10.04 0.49
N LEU A 93 -7.44 9.59 1.05
CA LEU A 93 -8.43 10.46 1.70
C LEU A 93 -7.80 11.23 2.87
N LYS A 94 -7.06 10.54 3.75
CA LYS A 94 -6.56 11.11 5.01
C LYS A 94 -5.36 12.02 4.85
N LEU A 95 -4.47 11.79 3.87
CA LEU A 95 -3.19 12.48 3.75
C LEU A 95 -2.95 13.16 2.40
N LEU A 96 -3.49 12.62 1.30
CA LEU A 96 -3.20 13.14 -0.06
C LEU A 96 -4.29 14.08 -0.59
N LYS A 97 -5.55 13.85 -0.22
CA LYS A 97 -6.72 14.65 -0.56
C LYS A 97 -7.09 15.61 0.58
N VAL A 98 -6.09 16.17 1.24
CA VAL A 98 -6.28 17.14 2.32
C VAL A 98 -6.07 18.55 1.80
N ALA A 99 -6.98 19.46 2.14
CA ALA A 99 -6.82 20.87 1.84
C ALA A 99 -5.75 21.49 2.75
N ALA A 100 -4.74 22.11 2.14
CA ALA A 100 -3.67 22.81 2.86
C ALA A 100 -3.25 24.05 2.08
N LYS A 101 -2.80 25.10 2.79
CA LYS A 101 -2.10 26.22 2.17
C LYS A 101 -0.65 25.83 1.96
N ALA A 102 -0.23 25.68 0.71
CA ALA A 102 1.18 25.49 0.36
C ALA A 102 1.91 26.84 0.42
N ILE A 103 2.96 26.92 1.24
CA ILE A 103 3.78 28.11 1.42
C ILE A 103 5.21 27.74 1.07
N ARG A 104 5.72 28.35 0.00
CA ARG A 104 7.10 28.20 -0.43
C ARG A 104 7.95 29.33 0.14
N SER A 105 8.94 28.96 0.94
CA SER A 105 10.09 29.79 1.28
C SER A 105 11.23 29.54 0.29
N ALA A 106 12.33 30.28 0.39
CA ALA A 106 13.48 30.15 -0.50
C ALA A 106 14.00 28.70 -0.61
N ARG A 107 14.04 27.96 0.52
CA ARG A 107 14.60 26.59 0.59
C ARG A 107 13.59 25.49 0.87
N TYR A 108 12.40 25.84 1.36
CA TYR A 108 11.45 24.85 1.89
C TYR A 108 10.03 25.12 1.41
N MET A 109 9.31 24.04 1.12
CA MET A 109 7.87 24.06 0.95
C MET A 109 7.22 23.55 2.24
N THR A 110 6.29 24.33 2.78
CA THR A 110 5.56 24.00 4.00
C THR A 110 4.07 23.94 3.69
N PHE A 111 3.37 23.00 4.31
CA PHE A 111 1.93 22.83 4.16
C PHE A 111 1.26 23.25 5.47
N LYS A 112 0.47 24.32 5.43
CA LYS A 112 -0.35 24.73 6.58
C LYS A 112 -1.75 24.15 6.45
N LEU A 113 -2.05 23.20 7.33
CA LEU A 113 -3.37 22.61 7.49
C LEU A 113 -4.32 23.54 8.27
N TYR A 114 -5.62 23.42 8.01
CA TYR A 114 -6.64 24.07 8.81
C TYR A 114 -6.67 23.51 10.24
N SER A 115 -7.08 24.33 11.22
CA SER A 115 -7.07 23.96 12.64
C SER A 115 -7.95 22.76 12.96
N SER A 116 -9.09 22.62 12.27
CA SER A 116 -10.03 21.50 12.43
C SER A 116 -9.74 20.28 11.54
N CYS A 117 -8.55 20.19 10.92
CA CYS A 117 -8.19 19.01 10.13
C CYS A 117 -8.06 17.79 11.05
N PRO A 118 -8.86 16.71 10.86
CA PRO A 118 -8.86 15.57 11.76
C PRO A 118 -7.54 14.78 11.78
N TYR A 119 -6.80 14.82 10.67
CA TYR A 119 -5.58 14.03 10.46
C TYR A 119 -4.30 14.89 10.51
N LYS A 120 -4.37 16.02 11.22
CA LYS A 120 -3.30 17.01 11.27
C LYS A 120 -2.00 16.41 11.83
N ASP A 121 -2.11 15.67 12.92
CA ASP A 121 -0.95 15.09 13.60
C ASP A 121 -0.35 13.97 12.76
N GLU A 122 -1.16 13.11 12.17
CA GLU A 122 -0.69 12.06 11.26
C GLU A 122 0.01 12.63 10.03
N PHE A 123 -0.50 13.74 9.48
CA PHE A 123 0.11 14.40 8.33
C PHE A 123 1.50 14.96 8.66
N TYR A 124 1.62 15.73 9.76
CA TYR A 124 2.92 16.26 10.15
C TYR A 124 3.91 15.19 10.60
N ASN A 125 3.44 14.14 11.29
CA ASN A 125 4.27 12.99 11.64
C ASN A 125 4.78 12.27 10.39
N THR A 126 3.93 12.10 9.37
CA THR A 126 4.33 11.51 8.08
C THR A 126 5.40 12.35 7.39
N LEU A 127 5.23 13.68 7.34
CA LEU A 127 6.25 14.58 6.78
C LEU A 127 7.57 14.53 7.56
N SER A 128 7.49 14.49 8.90
CA SER A 128 8.67 14.37 9.75
C SER A 128 9.41 13.04 9.52
N ASN A 129 8.68 11.94 9.34
CA ASN A 129 9.28 10.65 9.03
C ASN A 129 9.98 10.68 7.68
N ILE A 130 9.36 11.29 6.65
CA ILE A 130 10.00 11.48 5.34
C ILE A 130 11.29 12.29 5.46
N SER A 131 11.28 13.40 6.20
CA SER A 131 12.48 14.25 6.32
C SER A 131 13.61 13.59 7.10
N LYS A 132 13.32 12.55 7.89
CA LYS A 132 14.31 11.74 8.63
C LYS A 132 14.81 10.53 7.84
N LEU A 133 14.25 10.23 6.67
CA LEU A 133 14.74 9.13 5.84
C LEU A 133 16.16 9.47 5.38
N CYS A 134 17.16 8.81 6.00
CA CYS A 134 18.53 8.86 5.53
C CYS A 134 18.62 7.97 4.29
N ILE A 135 18.85 8.58 3.14
CA ILE A 135 19.16 7.86 1.92
C ILE A 135 20.64 7.47 2.04
N GLN A 136 20.91 6.20 2.35
CA GLN A 136 22.23 5.63 2.12
C GLN A 136 22.35 5.44 0.60
N LEU A 137 22.91 6.44 -0.08
CA LEU A 137 23.36 6.30 -1.46
C LEU A 137 24.71 5.57 -1.39
N GLU A 138 24.72 4.27 -1.68
CA GLU A 138 25.94 3.56 -2.09
C GLU A 138 26.34 3.97 -3.52
#